data_AF-A0A5B8S2M3-F1
#
_entry.id   AF-A0A5B8S2M3-F1
#
_cell.length_a   1.000
_cell.length_b   1.000
_cell.length_c   1.000
_cell.angle_alpha   90.00
_cell.angle_beta   90.00
_cell.angle_gamma   90.00
#
_symmetry.space_group_name_H-M   'P 1'
#
loop_
_entity.id
_entity.type
_entity.pdbx_description
1 polymer ?
#
loop_
_entity_poly.entity_id
_entity_poly.type
_entity_poly.pdbx_seq_one_letter_code
_entity_poly.pdbx_strand_id
1 'polypeptide(L)'
;MLPKSLLLLALIPALAACASSSAPRSASVPVKPTTTRPATRPAMTPVRPPVRTPPPTARIQSLPGLEGVIGSSAAELVRQFGQPRLDVAEGDARKLQYVGTACVLDIFLYPAQPGREPQTTYVEARRASDGQEVDRAACVAALRSR
;
A
#
# COMPACT_ATOMS: atom_id res chain seq x y z
N MET A 1 -20.15 -10.09 -45.89
CA MET A 1 -19.40 -11.37 -45.95
C MET A 1 -17.92 -11.06 -45.82
N LEU A 2 -17.29 -11.84 -44.94
CA LEU A 2 -15.87 -11.92 -44.54
C LEU A 2 -15.27 -10.83 -43.61
N PRO A 3 -14.60 -11.24 -42.51
CA PRO A 3 -14.49 -10.45 -41.29
C PRO A 3 -13.13 -9.77 -41.11
N LYS A 4 -13.14 -8.58 -40.53
CA LYS A 4 -11.97 -7.77 -40.14
C LYS A 4 -11.32 -8.22 -38.81
N SER A 5 -11.52 -9.49 -38.45
CA SER A 5 -11.12 -10.10 -37.16
C SER A 5 -9.80 -10.88 -37.21
N LEU A 6 -9.06 -10.86 -38.32
CA LEU A 6 -7.89 -11.73 -38.52
C LEU A 6 -6.53 -11.09 -38.24
N LEU A 7 -6.47 -9.84 -37.76
CA LEU A 7 -5.19 -9.19 -37.43
C LEU A 7 -4.86 -9.15 -35.92
N LEU A 8 -5.58 -9.94 -35.11
CA LEU A 8 -5.51 -9.90 -33.64
C LEU A 8 -4.76 -11.08 -32.99
N LEU A 9 -4.01 -11.90 -33.74
CA LEU A 9 -3.51 -13.18 -33.18
C LEU A 9 -1.99 -13.44 -33.27
N ALA A 10 -1.14 -12.42 -33.42
CA ALA A 10 0.29 -12.65 -33.66
C ALA A 10 1.25 -12.04 -32.63
N LEU A 11 0.83 -11.76 -31.39
CA LEU A 11 1.73 -11.19 -30.37
C LEU A 11 1.60 -11.80 -28.95
N ILE A 12 1.32 -13.11 -28.86
CA ILE A 12 1.09 -13.82 -27.57
C ILE A 12 2.05 -15.03 -27.33
N PRO A 13 3.33 -15.04 -27.76
CA PRO A 13 4.25 -15.96 -27.08
C PRO A 13 5.59 -15.29 -26.74
N ALA A 14 5.61 -14.43 -25.74
CA ALA A 14 6.87 -13.87 -25.22
C ALA A 14 6.93 -13.81 -23.67
N LEU A 15 6.11 -14.59 -22.95
CA LEU A 15 6.11 -14.62 -21.47
C LEU A 15 6.55 -15.96 -20.84
N ALA A 16 7.05 -16.92 -21.62
CA ALA A 16 7.49 -18.23 -21.08
C ALA A 16 9.02 -18.33 -21.02
N ALA A 17 9.67 -17.53 -20.18
CA ALA A 17 11.13 -17.62 -19.98
C ALA A 17 11.57 -17.21 -18.58
N CYS A 18 11.06 -17.88 -17.54
CA CYS A 18 11.70 -17.93 -16.21
C CYS A 18 11.25 -19.20 -15.47
N ALA A 19 11.77 -20.35 -15.90
CA ALA A 19 11.73 -21.59 -15.13
C ALA A 19 12.98 -22.42 -15.45
N SER A 20 14.13 -21.96 -14.96
CA SER A 20 15.36 -22.74 -14.98
C SER A 20 15.65 -23.21 -13.55
N SER A 21 15.21 -24.42 -13.22
CA SER A 21 15.66 -25.15 -12.04
C SER A 21 16.26 -26.47 -12.50
N SER A 22 17.55 -26.44 -12.82
CA SER A 22 18.38 -27.63 -12.97
C SER A 22 18.92 -28.02 -11.59
N ALA A 23 18.39 -29.11 -11.04
CA ALA A 23 18.99 -29.79 -9.89
C ALA A 23 20.29 -30.48 -10.31
N PRO A 24 21.41 -30.34 -9.59
CA PRO A 24 22.63 -31.08 -9.92
C PRO A 24 22.49 -32.55 -9.49
N ARG A 25 22.86 -33.45 -10.39
CA ARG A 25 23.09 -34.88 -10.10
C ARG A 25 24.29 -35.01 -9.16
N SER A 26 24.10 -35.66 -8.02
CA SER A 26 25.20 -36.01 -7.12
C SER A 26 26.05 -37.11 -7.74
N ALA A 27 27.31 -36.80 -8.06
CA ALA A 27 28.33 -37.78 -8.37
C ALA A 27 29.07 -38.15 -7.08
N SER A 28 29.09 -39.43 -6.74
CA SER A 28 29.80 -39.97 -5.58
C SER A 28 31.31 -39.95 -5.84
N VAL A 29 32.06 -39.13 -5.11
CA VAL A 29 33.54 -39.08 -5.17
C VAL A 29 34.12 -39.98 -4.06
N PRO A 30 35.21 -40.74 -4.30
CA PRO A 30 35.85 -41.59 -3.29
C PRO A 30 36.44 -40.78 -2.13
N VAL A 31 36.26 -41.29 -0.91
CA VAL A 31 36.76 -40.68 0.35
C VAL A 31 38.29 -40.82 0.45
N LYS A 32 38.99 -39.69 0.58
CA LYS A 32 40.40 -39.63 1.01
C LYS A 32 40.46 -39.44 2.54
N PRO A 33 41.42 -40.04 3.27
CA PRO A 33 41.48 -39.93 4.73
C PRO A 33 41.65 -38.47 5.18
N THR A 34 40.84 -38.06 6.15
CA THR A 34 40.75 -36.69 6.66
C THR A 34 41.76 -36.47 7.78
N THR A 35 42.69 -35.54 7.59
CA THR A 35 43.46 -34.93 8.69
C THR A 35 42.53 -33.98 9.45
N THR A 36 42.20 -34.31 10.70
CA THR A 36 41.33 -33.50 11.57
C THR A 36 42.00 -32.16 11.90
N ARG A 37 41.59 -31.08 11.22
CA ARG A 37 41.89 -29.71 11.65
C ARG A 37 40.90 -29.33 12.77
N PRO A 38 41.36 -28.84 13.93
CA PRO A 38 40.44 -28.41 14.98
C PRO A 38 39.55 -27.28 14.45
N ALA A 39 38.23 -27.48 14.57
CA ALA A 39 37.23 -26.53 14.15
C ALA A 39 37.11 -25.42 15.20
N THR A 40 37.71 -24.25 14.96
CA THR A 40 37.44 -23.06 15.76
C THR A 40 36.00 -22.63 15.54
N ARG A 41 35.16 -22.71 16.58
CA ARG A 41 33.76 -22.27 16.52
C ARG A 41 33.72 -20.77 16.25
N PRO A 42 32.99 -20.28 15.23
CA PRO A 42 32.86 -18.84 15.00
C PRO A 42 32.21 -18.19 16.21
N ALA A 43 32.79 -17.08 16.68
CA ALA A 43 32.21 -16.29 17.75
C ALA A 43 30.85 -15.73 17.29
N MET A 44 29.79 -16.03 18.03
CA MET A 44 28.47 -15.45 17.77
C MET A 44 28.47 -13.99 18.20
N THR A 45 28.17 -13.08 17.28
CA THR A 45 27.97 -11.67 17.61
C THR A 45 26.63 -11.50 18.34
N PRO A 46 26.60 -10.80 19.49
CA PRO A 46 25.35 -10.50 20.16
C PRO A 46 24.46 -9.63 19.25
N VAL A 47 23.26 -10.10 18.94
CA VAL A 47 22.25 -9.31 18.22
C VAL A 47 21.62 -8.33 19.21
N ARG A 48 21.63 -7.03 18.87
CA ARG A 48 20.95 -6.01 19.68
C ARG A 48 19.43 -6.22 19.58
N PRO A 49 18.70 -6.26 20.71
CA PRO A 49 17.24 -6.37 20.66
C PRO A 49 16.64 -5.13 19.97
N PRO A 50 15.57 -5.30 19.18
CA PRO A 50 14.90 -4.19 18.53
C PRO A 50 14.30 -3.25 19.58
N VAL A 51 14.63 -1.96 19.48
CA VAL A 51 14.01 -0.91 20.29
C VAL A 51 12.70 -0.53 19.61
N ARG A 52 11.56 -0.74 20.29
CA ARG A 52 10.26 -0.29 19.80
C ARG A 52 10.07 1.17 20.21
N THR A 53 10.26 2.09 19.28
CA THR A 53 9.85 3.49 19.46
C THR A 53 8.38 3.65 19.07
N PRO A 54 7.60 4.48 19.80
CA PRO A 54 6.24 4.77 19.40
C PRO A 54 6.21 5.48 18.02
N PRO A 55 5.12 5.34 17.25
CA PRO A 55 4.94 6.09 16.02
C PRO A 55 5.04 7.61 16.28
N PRO A 56 5.53 8.39 15.30
CA PRO A 56 5.51 9.85 15.41
C PRO A 56 4.06 10.36 15.47
N THR A 57 3.86 11.53 16.08
CA THR A 57 2.55 12.18 16.09
C THR A 57 2.12 12.58 14.69
N ALA A 58 0.85 12.37 14.36
CA ALA A 58 0.31 12.75 13.07
C ALA A 58 0.34 14.27 12.88
N ARG A 59 0.76 14.73 11.70
CA ARG A 59 0.67 16.13 11.30
C ARG A 59 -0.72 16.39 10.74
N ILE A 60 -1.41 17.37 11.29
CA ILE A 60 -2.74 17.76 10.84
C ILE A 60 -2.58 18.72 9.65
N GLN A 61 -3.15 18.35 8.52
CA GLN A 61 -3.25 19.20 7.34
C GLN A 61 -4.19 20.36 7.62
N SER A 62 -3.78 21.57 7.23
CA SER A 62 -4.60 22.76 7.26
C SER A 62 -4.59 23.39 5.88
N LEU A 63 -5.70 23.26 5.15
CA LEU A 63 -5.91 23.87 3.84
C LEU A 63 -7.35 24.42 3.79
N PRO A 64 -7.57 25.59 3.17
CA PRO A 64 -8.93 26.11 2.95
C PRO A 64 -9.79 25.13 2.16
N GLY A 65 -11.07 25.04 2.50
CA GLY A 65 -12.05 24.18 1.81
C GLY A 65 -12.07 22.72 2.29
N LEU A 66 -11.24 22.37 3.28
CA LEU A 66 -11.28 21.07 3.96
C LEU A 66 -11.99 21.12 5.31
N GLU A 67 -12.68 22.23 5.60
CA GLU A 67 -13.47 22.39 6.81
C GLU A 67 -14.58 21.31 6.86
N GLY A 68 -14.70 20.70 8.03
CA GLY A 68 -15.60 19.56 8.23
C GLY A 68 -15.12 18.24 7.63
N VAL A 69 -13.93 18.18 7.03
CA VAL A 69 -13.27 16.90 6.67
C VAL A 69 -12.12 16.63 7.62
N ILE A 70 -11.16 17.55 7.73
CA ILE A 70 -10.09 17.45 8.73
C ILE A 70 -10.70 17.42 10.14
N GLY A 71 -10.22 16.51 10.98
CA GLY A 71 -10.72 16.25 12.33
C GLY A 71 -11.94 15.33 12.41
N SER A 72 -12.59 15.01 11.29
CA SER A 72 -13.77 14.14 11.28
C SER A 72 -13.40 12.68 11.51
N SER A 73 -14.26 11.98 12.24
CA SER A 73 -14.27 10.52 12.38
C SER A 73 -14.76 9.84 11.10
N ALA A 74 -14.50 8.54 10.97
CA ALA A 74 -15.00 7.74 9.86
C ALA A 74 -16.54 7.77 9.75
N ALA A 75 -17.25 7.73 10.88
CA ALA A 75 -18.72 7.78 10.90
C ALA A 75 -19.27 9.10 10.36
N GLU A 76 -18.61 10.23 10.67
CA GLU A 76 -18.98 11.54 10.14
C GLU A 76 -18.71 11.65 8.65
N LEU A 77 -17.60 11.09 8.16
CA LEU A 77 -17.29 11.02 6.73
C LEU A 77 -18.31 10.17 5.98
N VAL A 78 -18.75 9.05 6.56
CA VAL A 78 -19.81 8.21 5.97
C VAL A 78 -21.14 8.97 5.88
N ARG A 79 -21.48 9.76 6.91
CA ARG A 79 -22.66 10.63 6.86
C ARG A 79 -22.56 11.73 5.81
N GLN A 80 -21.35 12.24 5.55
CA GLN A 80 -21.13 13.32 4.59
C GLN A 80 -21.05 12.84 3.13
N PHE A 81 -20.38 11.72 2.88
CA PHE A 81 -20.02 11.26 1.54
C PHE A 81 -20.67 9.92 1.15
N GLY A 82 -21.42 9.29 2.06
CA GLY A 82 -21.97 7.94 1.90
C GLY A 82 -20.94 6.85 2.21
N GLN A 83 -21.19 5.63 1.74
CA GLN A 83 -20.25 4.53 1.97
C GLN A 83 -18.98 4.67 1.11
N PRO A 84 -17.78 4.54 1.71
CA PRO A 84 -16.54 4.57 0.97
C PRO A 84 -16.43 3.33 0.08
N ARG A 85 -15.72 3.48 -1.04
CA ARG A 85 -15.37 2.35 -1.90
C ARG A 85 -14.32 1.44 -1.23
N LEU A 86 -13.41 2.03 -0.47
CA LEU A 86 -12.34 1.33 0.25
C LEU A 86 -12.32 1.82 1.69
N ASP A 87 -12.19 0.88 2.62
CA ASP A 87 -12.03 1.13 4.04
C ASP A 87 -11.03 0.10 4.59
N VAL A 88 -9.82 0.57 4.94
CA VAL A 88 -8.70 -0.29 5.34
C VAL A 88 -8.12 0.21 6.65
N ALA A 89 -7.94 -0.70 7.61
CA ALA A 89 -7.23 -0.45 8.85
C ALA A 89 -5.77 -0.93 8.73
N GLU A 90 -4.82 -0.09 9.13
CA GLU A 90 -3.38 -0.38 9.12
C GLU A 90 -2.79 -0.01 10.48
N GLY A 91 -2.70 -0.99 11.39
CA GLY A 91 -2.32 -0.73 12.78
C GLY A 91 -3.37 0.13 13.47
N ASP A 92 -2.96 1.31 13.94
CA ASP A 92 -3.85 2.31 14.54
C ASP A 92 -4.38 3.35 13.53
N ALA A 93 -3.91 3.30 12.29
CA ALA A 93 -4.38 4.16 11.20
C ALA A 93 -5.57 3.53 10.45
N ARG A 94 -6.36 4.39 9.78
CA ARG A 94 -7.44 3.97 8.90
C ARG A 94 -7.44 4.81 7.63
N LYS A 95 -7.65 4.17 6.49
CA LYS A 95 -7.76 4.82 5.19
C LYS A 95 -9.14 4.58 4.61
N LEU A 96 -9.82 5.67 4.25
CA LEU A 96 -11.07 5.64 3.48
C LEU A 96 -10.81 6.16 2.06
N GLN A 97 -11.47 5.56 1.06
CA GLN A 97 -11.46 6.07 -0.31
C GLN A 97 -12.89 6.31 -0.81
N TYR A 98 -13.11 7.52 -1.32
CA TYR A 98 -14.32 7.92 -2.01
C TYR A 98 -14.02 8.13 -3.48
N VAL A 99 -14.96 7.73 -4.34
CA VAL A 99 -14.83 7.87 -5.79
C VAL A 99 -16.04 8.63 -6.31
N GLY A 100 -15.79 9.76 -6.95
CA GLY A 100 -16.77 10.54 -7.69
C GLY A 100 -16.43 10.59 -9.17
N THR A 101 -17.29 11.22 -9.97
CA THR A 101 -17.05 11.45 -11.39
C THR A 101 -15.86 12.38 -11.63
N ALA A 102 -15.70 13.39 -10.77
CA ALA A 102 -14.64 14.39 -10.89
C ALA A 102 -13.27 13.91 -10.37
N CYS A 103 -13.23 13.07 -9.33
CA CYS A 103 -12.01 12.74 -8.61
C CYS A 103 -12.17 11.50 -7.71
N VAL A 104 -11.03 10.99 -7.23
CA VAL A 104 -10.91 10.05 -6.12
C VAL A 104 -10.33 10.79 -4.92
N LEU A 105 -10.97 10.67 -3.76
CA LEU A 105 -10.52 11.25 -2.49
C LEU A 105 -10.06 10.12 -1.56
N ASP A 106 -8.77 10.10 -1.22
CA ASP A 106 -8.22 9.28 -0.16
C ASP A 106 -8.18 10.11 1.13
N ILE A 107 -8.74 9.57 2.22
CA ILE A 107 -8.79 10.21 3.53
C ILE A 107 -8.04 9.33 4.52
N PHE A 108 -7.07 9.92 5.22
CA PHE A 108 -6.21 9.23 6.17
C PHE A 108 -6.55 9.68 7.58
N LEU A 109 -6.94 8.71 8.40
CA LEU A 109 -7.33 8.90 9.78
C LEU A 109 -6.27 8.32 10.70
N TYR A 110 -5.84 9.13 11.66
CA TYR A 110 -4.90 8.73 12.71
C TYR A 110 -5.47 9.13 14.07
N PRO A 111 -5.18 8.34 15.12
CA PRO A 111 -5.65 8.66 16.45
C PRO A 111 -4.78 9.77 17.05
N ALA A 112 -5.40 10.71 17.77
CA ALA A 112 -4.65 11.76 18.46
C ALA A 112 -3.73 11.21 19.57
N GLN A 113 -4.10 10.06 20.14
CA GLN A 113 -3.35 9.30 21.14
C GLN A 113 -3.61 7.80 20.95
N PRO A 114 -2.69 6.90 21.33
CA PRO A 114 -2.90 5.45 21.22
C PRO A 114 -4.23 4.99 21.82
N GLY A 115 -4.98 4.19 21.07
CA GLY A 115 -6.29 3.64 21.50
C GLY A 115 -7.46 4.61 21.43
N ARG A 116 -7.27 5.85 20.97
CA ARG A 116 -8.38 6.78 20.65
C ARG A 116 -8.96 6.50 19.27
N GLU A 117 -10.17 6.99 19.06
CA GLU A 117 -10.81 6.94 17.73
C GLU A 117 -9.95 7.71 16.71
N PRO A 118 -9.63 7.09 15.55
CA PRO A 118 -8.91 7.77 14.48
C PRO A 118 -9.72 8.93 13.90
N GLN A 119 -9.06 10.08 13.73
CA GLN A 119 -9.63 11.27 13.12
C GLN A 119 -8.85 11.65 11.87
N THR A 120 -9.52 12.26 10.91
CA THR A 120 -8.90 12.69 9.66
C THR A 120 -7.79 13.70 9.92
N THR A 121 -6.56 13.37 9.55
CA THR A 121 -5.44 14.33 9.65
C THR A 121 -4.92 14.75 8.29
N TYR A 122 -5.21 14.01 7.22
CA TYR A 122 -4.68 14.27 5.89
C TYR A 122 -5.61 13.74 4.80
N VAL A 123 -5.67 14.46 3.67
CA VAL A 123 -6.42 14.03 2.48
C VAL A 123 -5.60 14.21 1.21
N GLU A 124 -5.85 13.32 0.26
CA GLU A 124 -5.34 13.40 -1.11
C GLU A 124 -6.48 13.32 -2.09
N ALA A 125 -6.41 14.14 -3.15
CA ALA A 125 -7.36 14.09 -4.24
C ALA A 125 -6.61 13.84 -5.54
N ARG A 126 -7.11 12.88 -6.33
CA ARG A 126 -6.53 12.54 -7.63
C ARG A 126 -7.58 12.36 -8.70
N ARG A 127 -7.20 12.58 -9.96
CA ARG A 127 -8.03 12.24 -11.11
C ARG A 127 -8.04 10.72 -11.30
N ALA A 128 -9.23 10.16 -11.51
CA ALA A 128 -9.39 8.71 -11.61
C ALA A 128 -8.70 8.09 -12.85
N SER A 129 -8.49 8.87 -13.92
CA SER A 129 -7.97 8.38 -15.20
C SER A 129 -6.46 8.15 -15.22
N ASP A 130 -5.70 9.05 -14.59
CA ASP A 130 -4.22 9.09 -14.68
C ASP A 130 -3.53 9.25 -13.32
N GLY A 131 -4.30 9.36 -12.23
CA GLY A 131 -3.77 9.49 -10.88
C GLY A 131 -3.13 10.85 -10.57
N GLN A 132 -3.23 11.84 -11.47
CA GLN A 132 -2.68 13.18 -11.23
C GLN A 132 -3.38 13.85 -10.05
N GLU A 133 -2.61 14.61 -9.26
CA GLU A 133 -3.16 15.39 -8.16
C GLU A 133 -4.15 16.43 -8.70
N VAL A 134 -5.27 16.58 -8.01
CA VAL A 134 -6.28 17.61 -8.29
C VAL A 134 -6.56 18.41 -7.04
N ASP A 135 -7.26 19.53 -7.20
CA ASP A 135 -7.62 20.38 -6.07
C ASP A 135 -8.49 19.60 -5.05
N ARG A 136 -8.02 19.56 -3.79
CA ARG A 136 -8.63 18.77 -2.72
C ARG A 136 -10.00 19.34 -2.32
N ALA A 137 -10.11 20.66 -2.23
CA ALA A 137 -11.36 21.33 -1.85
C ALA A 137 -12.45 21.14 -2.91
N ALA A 138 -12.10 21.28 -4.18
CA ALA A 138 -12.99 21.01 -5.31
C ALA A 138 -13.45 19.55 -5.32
N CYS A 139 -12.56 18.61 -5.02
CA CYS A 139 -12.91 17.20 -4.94
C CYS A 139 -13.89 16.91 -3.79
N VAL A 140 -13.65 17.48 -2.61
CA VAL A 140 -14.57 17.40 -1.46
C VAL A 140 -15.94 17.98 -1.81
N ALA A 141 -15.99 19.17 -2.43
CA ALA A 141 -17.23 19.80 -2.86
C ALA A 141 -18.01 18.92 -3.86
N ALA A 142 -17.33 18.36 -4.85
CA ALA A 142 -17.93 17.48 -5.85
C ALA A 142 -18.49 16.18 -5.24
N LEU A 143 -17.84 15.62 -4.22
CA LEU A 143 -18.33 14.43 -3.52
C LEU A 143 -19.57 14.72 -2.65
N ARG A 144 -19.70 15.93 -2.09
CA ARG A 144 -20.88 16.34 -1.32
C ARG A 144 -22.14 16.50 -2.19
N SER A 145 -21.97 16.76 -3.49
CA SER A 145 -23.07 17.00 -4.43
C SER A 145 -23.49 15.76 -5.25
N ARG A 146 -23.08 14.56 -4.83
CA ARG A 146 -23.30 13.32 -5.57
C ARG A 146 -24.71 12.75 -5.36
#